data_AF-A0A503WI69-F1
#
_entry.id   AF-A0A503WI69-F1
#
_cell.length_a   1.000
_cell.length_b   1.000
_cell.length_c   1.000
_cell.angle_alpha   90.00
_cell.angle_beta   90.00
_cell.angle_gamma   90.00
#
_symmetry.space_group_name_H-M   'P 1'
#
loop_
_entity.id
_entity.type
_entity.pdbx_description
1 polymer ?
#
loop_
_entity_poly.entity_id
_entity_poly.type
_entity_poly.pdbx_seq_one_letter_code
_entity_poly.pdbx_strand_id
1 'polypeptide(L)'
;MFGIDGTVLAFVVLAGFSAGAVAYAFLFTRITNEKQAGKRLETIKTAETDRSVVKASRDRVAEAAKRRKSVQDSLKELDEKQKSKDSAVKKPPLKAQLRQAGLKVSIERFYIYSAICGLALTIIAFVVGAPLFVLPGVLLAGALGLPRWFVSFRRARRVKAFLNEFPNALDIIVRAVKSGLPLNDAVRLIANESPEPVKAEFRRIVDSQQMGLSIPDATLRMPETMPCTEASFFGIVIQIQSQAGGNLSEALGNLSRVLRDRKKMKAKVQALSMEAKASAAIIGALPFIVAFLVYLSSPNYLMPLFTTSIGNLILGVSAVWMSIGIFVMRKMMNFEV
;
A
#
# COMPACT_ATOMS: atom_id res chain seq x y z
N MET A 1 -93.20 83.36 34.34
CA MET A 1 -92.61 83.83 33.07
C MET A 1 -91.58 82.80 32.65
N PHE A 2 -91.95 81.96 31.66
CA PHE A 2 -91.14 81.08 30.79
C PHE A 2 -92.10 79.96 30.32
N GLY A 3 -92.92 80.28 29.32
CA GLY A 3 -93.69 79.29 28.58
C GLY A 3 -92.85 78.78 27.42
N ILE A 4 -92.56 77.48 27.40
CA ILE A 4 -91.92 76.81 26.27
C ILE A 4 -93.02 76.14 25.46
N ASP A 5 -93.14 76.49 24.18
CA ASP A 5 -94.16 76.01 23.27
C ASP A 5 -94.00 74.51 22.95
N GLY A 6 -95.08 73.74 23.06
CA GLY A 6 -95.08 72.26 22.94
C GLY A 6 -94.64 71.72 21.58
N THR A 7 -94.68 72.54 20.53
CA THR A 7 -94.22 72.19 19.17
C THR A 7 -92.71 72.04 19.07
N VAL A 8 -91.93 72.81 19.86
CA VAL A 8 -90.46 72.74 19.85
C VAL A 8 -89.97 71.43 20.47
N LEU A 9 -90.65 70.96 21.52
CA LEU A 9 -90.30 69.73 22.21
C LEU A 9 -90.52 68.49 21.32
N ALA A 10 -91.61 68.47 20.54
CA ALA A 10 -91.88 67.42 19.56
C ALA A 10 -90.82 67.35 18.45
N PHE A 11 -90.33 68.49 17.97
CA PHE A 11 -89.32 68.55 16.91
C PHE A 11 -87.94 68.01 17.38
N VAL A 12 -87.56 68.32 18.61
CA VAL A 12 -86.29 67.85 19.20
C VAL A 12 -86.29 66.34 19.41
N VAL A 13 -87.40 65.75 19.84
CA VAL A 13 -87.51 64.30 20.02
C VAL A 13 -87.44 63.57 18.68
N LEU A 14 -88.10 64.10 17.64
CA LEU A 14 -88.11 63.49 16.32
C LEU A 14 -86.74 63.59 15.61
N ALA A 15 -86.04 64.71 15.79
CA ALA A 15 -84.67 64.88 15.31
C ALA A 15 -83.68 63.95 16.02
N GLY A 16 -83.87 63.70 17.33
CA GLY A 16 -83.05 62.78 18.11
C GLY A 16 -83.16 61.32 17.63
N PHE A 17 -84.38 60.85 17.33
CA PHE A 17 -84.59 59.48 16.83
C PHE A 17 -83.99 59.25 15.43
N SER A 18 -84.07 60.25 14.55
CA SER A 18 -83.47 60.18 13.21
C SER A 18 -81.94 60.06 13.26
N ALA A 19 -81.28 60.85 14.11
CA ALA A 19 -79.83 60.79 14.27
C ALA A 19 -79.34 59.45 14.85
N GLY A 20 -80.10 58.85 15.78
CA GLY A 20 -79.79 57.55 16.37
C GLY A 20 -79.82 56.39 15.37
N ALA A 21 -80.79 56.40 14.44
CA ALA A 21 -80.92 55.34 13.43
C ALA A 21 -79.76 55.33 12.42
N VAL A 22 -79.27 56.51 12.02
CA VAL A 22 -78.14 56.65 11.08
C VAL A 22 -76.82 56.20 11.73
N ALA A 23 -76.62 56.51 13.02
CA ALA A 23 -75.42 56.07 13.75
C ALA A 23 -75.36 54.54 13.89
N TYR A 24 -76.49 53.89 14.13
CA TYR A 24 -76.57 52.43 14.25
C TYR A 24 -76.27 51.71 12.93
N ALA A 25 -76.82 52.21 11.82
CA ALA A 25 -76.59 51.65 10.49
C ALA A 25 -75.11 51.73 10.06
N PHE A 26 -74.43 52.84 10.37
CA PHE A 26 -73.01 53.01 10.02
C PHE A 26 -72.06 52.13 10.84
N LEU A 27 -72.38 51.90 12.12
CA LEU A 27 -71.55 51.06 13.00
C LEU A 27 -71.65 49.57 12.65
N PHE A 28 -72.83 49.10 12.23
CA PHE A 28 -73.03 47.68 11.91
C PHE A 28 -72.23 47.23 10.67
N THR A 29 -72.14 48.08 9.65
CA THR A 29 -71.37 47.81 8.42
C THR A 29 -69.86 47.80 8.66
N ARG A 30 -69.38 48.55 9.67
CA ARG A 30 -67.95 48.65 9.96
C ARG A 30 -67.40 47.41 10.67
N ILE A 31 -68.16 46.84 11.60
CA ILE A 31 -67.75 45.66 12.39
C ILE A 31 -67.72 44.37 11.57
N THR A 32 -68.57 44.24 10.54
CA THR A 32 -68.64 43.05 9.69
C THR A 32 -67.46 42.95 8.71
N ASN A 33 -66.96 44.07 8.21
CA ASN A 33 -65.81 44.09 7.27
C ASN A 33 -64.46 43.76 7.93
N GLU A 34 -64.26 44.08 9.21
CA GLU A 34 -63.00 43.78 9.92
C GLU A 34 -62.79 42.27 10.16
N LYS A 35 -63.87 41.51 10.37
CA LYS A 35 -63.79 40.05 10.62
C LYS A 35 -63.38 39.23 9.40
N GLN A 36 -63.62 39.72 8.19
CA GLN A 36 -63.33 38.99 6.95
C GLN A 36 -61.91 39.26 6.41
N ALA A 37 -61.35 40.45 6.71
CA ALA A 37 -59.96 40.79 6.39
C ALA A 37 -58.95 40.03 7.26
N GLY A 38 -59.25 39.82 8.56
CA GLY A 38 -58.37 39.09 9.48
C GLY A 38 -58.13 37.63 9.07
N LYS A 39 -59.19 36.92 8.64
CA LYS A 39 -59.09 35.49 8.27
C LYS A 39 -58.24 35.23 7.02
N ARG A 40 -58.18 36.17 6.06
CA ARG A 40 -57.38 36.03 4.83
C ARG A 40 -55.90 36.35 5.04
N LEU A 41 -55.58 37.20 6.01
CA LEU A 41 -54.21 37.55 6.39
C LEU A 41 -53.51 36.41 7.14
N GLU A 42 -54.24 35.64 7.96
CA GLU A 42 -53.71 34.44 8.61
C GLU A 42 -53.36 33.33 7.61
N THR A 43 -54.19 33.11 6.58
CA THR A 43 -53.95 32.04 5.60
C THR A 43 -52.74 32.29 4.70
N ILE A 44 -52.39 33.56 4.45
CA ILE A 44 -51.22 33.93 3.65
C ILE A 44 -49.93 33.83 4.47
N LYS A 45 -49.97 34.22 5.76
CA LYS A 45 -48.81 34.12 6.66
C LYS A 45 -48.42 32.66 6.96
N THR A 46 -49.39 31.75 7.08
CA THR A 46 -49.11 30.32 7.29
C THR A 46 -48.51 29.67 6.05
N ALA A 47 -49.01 29.99 4.85
CA ALA A 47 -48.48 29.47 3.59
C ALA A 47 -47.03 29.93 3.28
N GLU A 48 -46.66 31.15 3.68
CA GLU A 48 -45.30 31.67 3.51
C GLU A 48 -44.31 31.04 4.51
N THR A 49 -44.78 30.78 5.74
CA THR A 49 -44.00 30.10 6.79
C THR A 49 -43.67 28.67 6.40
N ASP A 50 -44.65 27.88 5.93
CA ASP A 50 -44.43 26.49 5.49
C ASP A 50 -43.43 26.38 4.32
N ARG A 51 -43.50 27.31 3.36
CA ARG A 51 -42.59 27.31 2.20
C ARG A 51 -41.13 27.60 2.61
N SER A 52 -40.93 28.48 3.58
CA SER A 52 -39.60 28.82 4.10
C SER A 52 -38.96 27.65 4.87
N VAL A 53 -39.76 26.91 5.65
CA VAL A 53 -39.32 25.75 6.44
C VAL A 53 -38.94 24.58 5.52
N VAL A 54 -39.71 24.32 4.45
CA VAL A 54 -39.41 23.28 3.47
C VAL A 54 -38.15 23.60 2.64
N LYS A 55 -37.92 24.87 2.31
CA LYS A 55 -36.69 25.28 1.61
C LYS A 55 -35.46 25.13 2.51
N ALA A 56 -35.55 25.57 3.77
CA ALA A 56 -34.45 25.45 4.73
C ALA A 56 -34.10 23.98 5.05
N SER A 57 -35.08 23.08 5.13
CA SER A 57 -34.83 21.65 5.32
C SER A 57 -34.17 21.01 4.10
N ARG A 58 -34.61 21.36 2.88
CA ARG A 58 -33.99 20.91 1.63
C ARG A 58 -32.54 21.38 1.47
N ASP A 59 -32.26 22.63 1.83
CA ASP A 59 -30.91 23.20 1.76
C ASP A 59 -29.98 22.54 2.77
N ARG A 60 -30.45 22.24 3.99
CA ARG A 60 -29.70 21.47 5.00
C ARG A 60 -29.38 20.05 4.53
N VAL A 61 -30.34 19.38 3.88
CA VAL A 61 -30.13 18.03 3.32
C VAL A 61 -29.15 18.06 2.15
N ALA A 62 -29.25 19.06 1.28
CA ALA A 62 -28.34 19.24 0.15
C ALA A 62 -26.91 19.56 0.61
N GLU A 63 -26.75 20.39 1.64
CA GLU A 63 -25.44 20.72 2.21
C GLU A 63 -24.83 19.51 2.92
N ALA A 64 -25.63 18.74 3.67
CA ALA A 64 -25.19 17.49 4.27
C ALA A 64 -24.76 16.45 3.22
N ALA A 65 -25.49 16.34 2.10
CA ALA A 65 -25.11 15.48 0.98
C ALA A 65 -23.81 15.95 0.30
N LYS A 66 -23.61 17.26 0.12
CA LYS A 66 -22.39 17.85 -0.44
C LYS A 66 -21.17 17.61 0.46
N ARG A 67 -21.32 17.79 1.77
CA ARG A 67 -20.27 17.49 2.77
C ARG A 67 -19.92 15.99 2.78
N ARG A 68 -20.92 15.10 2.72
CA ARG A 68 -20.69 13.65 2.59
C ARG A 68 -19.93 13.32 1.32
N LYS A 69 -20.28 13.95 0.19
CA LYS A 69 -19.59 13.76 -1.09
C LYS A 69 -18.15 14.26 -1.05
N SER A 70 -17.89 15.45 -0.52
CA SER A 70 -16.51 15.99 -0.40
C SER A 70 -15.64 15.16 0.54
N VAL A 71 -16.22 14.66 1.65
CA VAL A 71 -15.53 13.73 2.55
C VAL A 71 -15.25 12.41 1.83
N GLN A 72 -16.21 11.87 1.08
CA GLN A 72 -16.01 10.65 0.30
C GLN A 72 -14.95 10.83 -0.80
N ASP A 73 -14.94 11.97 -1.49
CA ASP A 73 -13.95 12.27 -2.53
C ASP A 73 -12.56 12.46 -1.92
N SER A 74 -12.46 13.12 -0.76
CA SER A 74 -11.20 13.24 -0.01
C SER A 74 -10.68 11.88 0.46
N LEU A 75 -11.57 11.01 0.95
CA LEU A 75 -11.22 9.64 1.35
C LEU A 75 -10.77 8.80 0.14
N LYS A 76 -11.44 8.91 -1.01
CA LYS A 76 -11.02 8.26 -2.25
C LYS A 76 -9.66 8.76 -2.73
N GLU A 77 -9.41 10.07 -2.67
CA GLU A 77 -8.12 10.64 -3.07
C GLU A 77 -6.99 10.19 -2.14
N LEU A 78 -7.25 10.07 -0.83
CA LEU A 78 -6.31 9.49 0.13
C LEU A 78 -6.07 8.00 -0.14
N ASP A 79 -7.11 7.22 -0.41
CA ASP A 79 -7.00 5.80 -0.76
C ASP A 79 -6.23 5.59 -2.08
N GLU A 80 -6.43 6.44 -3.10
CA GLU A 80 -5.68 6.39 -4.35
C GLU A 80 -4.21 6.80 -4.17
N LYS A 81 -3.94 7.83 -3.35
CA LYS A 81 -2.57 8.20 -2.96
C LYS A 81 -1.89 7.10 -2.14
N GLN A 82 -2.62 6.40 -1.27
CA GLN A 82 -2.10 5.25 -0.54
C GLN A 82 -1.87 4.05 -1.46
N LYS A 83 -2.83 3.71 -2.32
CA LYS A 83 -2.70 2.61 -3.31
C LYS A 83 -1.55 2.83 -4.28
N SER A 84 -1.33 4.06 -4.75
CA SER A 84 -0.21 4.39 -5.64
C SER A 84 1.14 4.28 -4.92
N LYS A 85 1.23 4.74 -3.66
CA LYS A 85 2.40 4.50 -2.80
C LYS A 85 2.65 3.01 -2.56
N ASP A 86 1.62 2.25 -2.20
CA ASP A 86 1.71 0.81 -1.96
C ASP A 86 2.05 0.03 -3.23
N SER A 87 1.51 0.44 -4.38
CA SER A 87 1.83 -0.18 -5.67
C SER A 87 3.26 0.12 -6.11
N ALA A 88 3.76 1.34 -5.85
CA ALA A 88 5.15 1.69 -6.07
C ALA A 88 6.11 0.94 -5.13
N VAL A 89 5.66 0.59 -3.92
CA VAL A 89 6.41 -0.26 -2.97
C VAL A 89 6.38 -1.74 -3.39
N LYS A 90 5.23 -2.25 -3.85
CA LYS A 90 5.07 -3.67 -4.28
C LYS A 90 5.70 -3.96 -5.65
N LYS A 91 5.66 -3.01 -6.59
CA LYS A 91 6.27 -3.10 -7.93
C LYS A 91 7.09 -1.84 -8.22
N PRO A 92 8.29 -1.71 -7.61
CA PRO A 92 9.12 -0.53 -7.81
C PRO A 92 9.46 -0.34 -9.30
N PRO A 93 9.49 0.92 -9.79
CA PRO A 93 9.88 1.19 -11.17
C PRO A 93 11.29 0.66 -11.43
N LEU A 94 11.61 0.31 -12.68
CA LEU A 94 12.92 -0.27 -13.05
C LEU A 94 14.10 0.58 -12.56
N LYS A 95 13.96 1.91 -12.55
CA LYS A 95 14.94 2.84 -11.97
C LYS A 95 15.21 2.56 -10.48
N ALA A 96 14.16 2.33 -9.70
CA ALA A 96 14.28 1.98 -8.28
C ALA A 96 14.86 0.57 -8.12
N GLN A 97 14.47 -0.40 -8.96
CA GLN A 97 15.05 -1.75 -8.92
C GLN A 97 16.55 -1.75 -9.22
N LEU A 98 17.01 -0.97 -10.19
CA LEU A 98 18.44 -0.81 -10.52
C LEU A 98 19.20 -0.14 -9.36
N ARG A 99 18.63 0.92 -8.77
CA ARG A 99 19.20 1.58 -7.58
C ARG A 99 19.30 0.64 -6.39
N GLN A 100 18.27 -0.17 -6.15
CA GLN A 100 18.24 -1.18 -5.09
C GLN A 100 19.22 -2.33 -5.37
N ALA A 101 19.39 -2.74 -6.63
CA ALA A 101 20.39 -3.73 -7.04
C ALA A 101 21.84 -3.20 -6.94
N GLY A 102 22.04 -1.89 -6.71
CA GLY A 102 23.36 -1.27 -6.60
C GLY A 102 24.04 -1.04 -7.94
N LEU A 103 23.28 -1.11 -9.05
CA LEU A 103 23.81 -0.88 -10.39
C LEU A 103 23.78 0.61 -10.69
N LYS A 104 24.93 1.21 -11.01
CA LYS A 104 25.06 2.61 -11.45
C LYS A 104 24.67 2.82 -12.92
N VAL A 105 23.93 1.88 -13.51
CA VAL A 105 23.61 1.86 -14.94
C VAL A 105 22.36 2.72 -15.18
N SER A 106 22.45 3.67 -16.11
CA SER A 106 21.31 4.45 -16.59
C SER A 106 20.26 3.56 -17.28
N ILE A 107 18.99 3.95 -17.23
CA ILE A 107 17.87 3.18 -17.82
C ILE A 107 18.11 2.91 -19.31
N GLU A 108 18.62 3.90 -20.05
CA GLU A 108 18.94 3.79 -21.48
C GLU A 108 19.98 2.69 -21.74
N ARG A 109 21.12 2.76 -21.03
CA ARG A 109 22.16 1.70 -21.08
C ARG A 109 21.62 0.33 -20.67
N PHE A 110 20.68 0.26 -19.72
CA PHE A 110 20.07 -1.01 -19.35
C PHE A 110 19.26 -1.61 -20.52
N TYR A 111 18.48 -0.81 -21.24
CA TYR A 111 17.77 -1.27 -22.45
C TYR A 111 18.72 -1.68 -23.57
N ILE A 112 19.83 -0.95 -23.78
CA ILE A 112 20.85 -1.32 -24.75
C ILE A 112 21.49 -2.66 -24.40
N TYR A 113 21.92 -2.85 -23.15
CA TYR A 113 22.48 -4.15 -22.71
C TYR A 113 21.46 -5.27 -22.80
N SER A 114 20.20 -4.97 -22.52
CA SER A 114 19.10 -5.93 -22.63
C SER A 114 18.88 -6.35 -24.09
N ALA A 115 18.87 -5.41 -25.03
CA ALA A 115 18.77 -5.68 -26.46
C ALA A 115 19.97 -6.49 -26.99
N ILE A 116 21.20 -6.15 -26.58
CA ILE A 116 22.42 -6.88 -26.95
C ILE A 116 22.36 -8.32 -26.41
N CYS A 117 21.93 -8.51 -25.15
CA CYS A 117 21.79 -9.84 -24.56
C CYS A 117 20.74 -10.68 -25.28
N GLY A 118 19.60 -10.07 -25.64
CA GLY A 118 18.56 -10.72 -26.45
C GLY A 118 19.08 -11.16 -27.82
N LEU A 119 19.75 -10.26 -28.54
CA LEU A 119 20.35 -10.57 -29.84
C LEU A 119 21.41 -11.67 -29.75
N ALA A 120 22.31 -11.60 -28.76
CA ALA A 120 23.33 -12.63 -28.56
C ALA A 120 22.71 -14.01 -28.29
N LEU A 121 21.68 -14.08 -27.44
CA LEU A 121 20.97 -15.33 -27.16
C LEU A 121 20.23 -15.88 -28.38
N THR A 122 19.63 -15.02 -29.20
CA THR A 122 18.99 -15.44 -30.45
C THR A 122 20.00 -15.97 -31.45
N ILE A 123 21.18 -15.34 -31.58
CA ILE A 123 22.27 -15.83 -32.44
C ILE A 123 22.76 -17.19 -31.95
N ILE A 124 22.97 -17.36 -30.64
CA ILE A 124 23.38 -18.63 -30.05
C ILE A 124 22.32 -19.71 -30.31
N ALA A 125 21.04 -19.41 -30.09
CA ALA A 125 19.94 -20.34 -30.33
C ALA A 125 19.85 -20.76 -31.80
N PHE A 126 20.10 -19.82 -32.73
CA PHE A 126 20.17 -20.11 -34.16
C PHE A 126 21.33 -21.05 -34.51
N VAL A 127 22.53 -20.80 -33.95
CA VAL A 127 23.72 -21.64 -34.17
C VAL A 127 23.54 -23.06 -33.59
N VAL A 128 22.82 -23.19 -32.48
CA VAL A 128 22.48 -24.49 -31.84
C VAL A 128 21.38 -25.25 -32.62
N GLY A 129 20.81 -24.65 -33.67
CA GLY A 129 19.80 -25.30 -34.51
C GLY A 129 18.37 -25.22 -33.95
N ALA A 130 18.06 -24.22 -33.13
CA ALA A 130 16.71 -24.03 -32.62
C ALA A 130 15.72 -23.77 -33.77
N PRO A 131 14.47 -24.28 -33.68
CA PRO A 131 13.47 -24.07 -34.72
C PRO A 131 13.17 -22.57 -34.91
N LEU A 132 13.01 -22.14 -36.16
CA LEU A 132 12.80 -20.74 -36.53
C LEU A 132 11.64 -20.06 -35.81
N PHE A 133 10.58 -20.80 -35.48
CA PHE A 133 9.40 -20.32 -34.74
C PHE A 133 9.68 -20.02 -33.25
N VAL A 134 10.77 -20.54 -32.68
CA VAL A 134 11.16 -20.31 -31.27
C VAL A 134 12.03 -19.06 -31.11
N LEU A 135 12.71 -18.61 -32.18
CA LEU A 135 13.63 -17.47 -32.17
C LEU A 135 13.01 -16.14 -31.67
N PRO A 136 11.78 -15.75 -32.07
CA PRO A 136 11.16 -14.53 -31.55
C PRO A 136 10.88 -14.61 -30.04
N GLY A 137 10.50 -15.79 -29.56
CA GLY A 137 10.29 -16.05 -28.13
C GLY A 137 11.61 -15.96 -27.34
N VAL A 138 12.70 -16.50 -27.88
CA VAL A 138 14.05 -16.41 -27.28
C VAL A 138 14.54 -14.97 -27.25
N LEU A 139 14.29 -14.19 -28.30
CA LEU A 139 14.66 -12.78 -28.35
C LEU A 139 13.94 -11.98 -27.27
N LEU A 140 12.62 -12.16 -27.12
CA LEU A 140 11.83 -11.49 -26.08
C LEU A 140 12.23 -11.95 -24.67
N ALA A 141 12.42 -13.25 -24.46
CA ALA A 141 12.85 -13.80 -23.18
C ALA A 141 14.27 -13.36 -22.79
N GLY A 142 15.19 -13.33 -23.76
CA GLY A 142 16.57 -12.88 -23.59
C GLY A 142 16.69 -11.37 -23.40
N ALA A 143 15.87 -10.58 -24.10
CA ALA A 143 15.89 -9.13 -23.97
C ALA A 143 15.18 -8.63 -22.70
N LEU A 144 14.04 -9.20 -22.33
CA LEU A 144 13.24 -8.68 -21.21
C LEU A 144 13.27 -9.56 -19.96
N GLY A 145 13.38 -10.88 -20.12
CA GLY A 145 13.33 -11.83 -19.02
C GLY A 145 14.66 -11.91 -18.26
N LEU A 146 15.74 -12.24 -18.96
CA LEU A 146 17.05 -12.51 -18.35
C LEU A 146 17.65 -11.29 -17.61
N PRO A 147 17.64 -10.07 -18.19
CA PRO A 147 18.16 -8.89 -17.49
C PRO A 147 17.34 -8.52 -16.25
N ARG A 148 16.00 -8.63 -16.31
CA ARG A 148 15.13 -8.37 -15.15
C ARG A 148 15.32 -9.41 -14.05
N TRP A 149 15.46 -10.68 -14.42
CA TRP A 149 15.76 -11.75 -13.47
C TRP A 149 17.12 -11.51 -12.79
N PHE A 150 18.15 -11.13 -13.55
CA PHE A 150 19.48 -10.82 -13.01
C PHE A 150 19.44 -9.64 -12.03
N VAL A 151 18.70 -8.56 -12.35
CA VAL A 151 18.51 -7.42 -11.45
C VAL A 151 17.79 -7.84 -10.17
N SER A 152 16.72 -8.63 -10.28
CA SER A 152 15.99 -9.16 -9.12
C SER A 152 16.88 -10.04 -8.24
N PHE A 153 17.69 -10.92 -8.85
CA PHE A 153 18.64 -11.78 -8.15
C PHE A 153 19.73 -10.96 -7.43
N ARG A 154 20.32 -9.96 -8.11
CA ARG A 154 21.31 -9.04 -7.51
C ARG A 154 20.71 -8.23 -6.36
N ARG A 155 19.49 -7.72 -6.54
CA ARG A 155 18.72 -7.03 -5.49
C ARG A 155 18.54 -7.93 -4.28
N ALA A 156 18.00 -9.13 -4.45
CA ALA A 156 17.77 -10.08 -3.37
C ALA A 156 19.08 -10.45 -2.65
N ARG A 157 20.16 -10.68 -3.40
CA ARG A 157 21.49 -10.97 -2.83
C ARG A 157 22.02 -9.79 -2.02
N ARG A 158 21.85 -8.55 -2.49
CA ARG A 158 22.27 -7.33 -1.78
C ARG A 158 21.46 -7.12 -0.50
N VAL A 159 20.13 -7.28 -0.55
CA VAL A 159 19.29 -7.21 0.67
C VAL A 159 19.69 -8.27 1.68
N LYS A 160 19.96 -9.51 1.24
CA LYS A 160 20.43 -10.59 2.13
C LYS A 160 21.77 -10.24 2.78
N ALA A 161 22.71 -9.68 2.02
CA ALA A 161 24.00 -9.25 2.55
C ALA A 161 23.85 -8.12 3.58
N PHE A 162 22.96 -7.15 3.30
CA PHE A 162 22.63 -6.10 4.26
C PHE A 162 22.07 -6.66 5.57
N LEU A 163 21.02 -7.49 5.50
CA LEU A 163 20.40 -8.07 6.69
C LEU A 163 21.36 -8.92 7.54
N ASN A 164 22.38 -9.49 6.91
CA ASN A 164 23.38 -10.28 7.64
C ASN A 164 24.31 -9.42 8.49
N GLU A 165 24.65 -8.22 8.02
CA GLU A 165 25.62 -7.33 8.64
C GLU A 165 24.98 -6.19 9.44
N PHE A 166 23.76 -5.79 9.08
CA PHE A 166 23.04 -4.69 9.71
C PHE A 166 22.97 -4.79 11.25
N PRO A 167 22.74 -5.97 11.88
CA PRO A 167 22.79 -6.09 13.34
C PRO A 167 24.15 -5.75 13.95
N ASN A 168 25.25 -6.08 13.27
CA ASN A 168 26.60 -5.73 13.74
C ASN A 168 26.80 -4.21 13.75
N ALA A 169 26.34 -3.52 12.69
CA ALA A 169 26.38 -2.06 12.61
C ALA A 169 25.55 -1.41 13.72
N LEU A 170 24.34 -1.94 14.00
CA LEU A 170 23.52 -1.47 15.12
C LEU A 170 24.24 -1.66 16.47
N ASP A 171 24.90 -2.79 16.70
CA ASP A 171 25.64 -3.04 17.95
C ASP A 171 26.82 -2.08 18.15
N ILE A 172 27.48 -1.68 17.05
CA ILE A 172 28.54 -0.66 17.11
C ILE A 172 27.93 0.71 17.45
N ILE A 173 26.81 1.09 16.81
CA ILE A 173 26.12 2.36 17.12
C ILE A 173 25.66 2.38 18.58
N VAL A 174 25.07 1.29 19.08
CA VAL A 174 24.63 1.18 20.47
C VAL A 174 25.79 1.35 21.43
N ARG A 175 26.94 0.70 21.17
CA ARG A 175 28.14 0.85 22.00
C ARG A 175 28.69 2.27 21.97
N ALA A 176 28.76 2.89 20.80
CA ALA A 176 29.21 4.26 20.63
C ALA A 176 28.32 5.25 21.38
N VAL A 177 27.00 5.17 21.22
CA VAL A 177 26.05 6.06 21.91
C VAL A 177 26.07 5.83 23.42
N LYS A 178 26.21 4.58 23.90
CA LYS A 178 26.38 4.29 25.33
C LYS A 178 27.66 4.87 25.92
N SER A 179 28.73 4.95 25.13
CA SER A 179 29.99 5.60 25.54
C SER A 179 29.93 7.13 25.50
N GLY A 180 28.77 7.72 25.18
CA GLY A 180 28.59 9.16 25.08
C GLY A 180 28.93 9.76 23.71
N LEU A 181 29.25 8.94 22.71
CA LEU A 181 29.49 9.43 21.34
C LEU A 181 28.17 9.94 20.73
N PRO A 182 28.15 11.14 20.12
CA PRO A 182 26.99 11.62 19.39
C PRO A 182 26.54 10.65 18.29
N LEU A 183 25.23 10.50 18.10
CA LEU A 183 24.67 9.61 17.07
C LEU A 183 25.21 9.93 15.67
N ASN A 184 25.43 11.21 15.36
CA ASN A 184 26.01 11.64 14.08
C ASN A 184 27.38 11.01 13.83
N ASP A 185 28.24 10.96 14.85
CA ASP A 185 29.59 10.41 14.73
C ASP A 185 29.57 8.89 14.68
N ALA A 186 28.66 8.25 15.44
CA ALA A 186 28.43 6.81 15.34
C ALA A 186 27.99 6.40 13.92
N VAL A 187 27.09 7.17 13.29
CA VAL A 187 26.65 6.94 11.91
C VAL A 187 27.81 7.13 10.91
N ARG A 188 28.67 8.14 11.12
CA ARG A 188 29.88 8.37 10.30
C ARG A 188 30.91 7.24 10.44
N LEU A 189 31.08 6.69 11.63
CA LEU A 189 31.96 5.55 11.88
C LEU A 189 31.52 4.33 11.04
N ILE A 190 30.22 4.00 11.07
CA ILE A 190 29.65 2.91 10.26
C ILE A 190 29.79 3.18 8.76
N ALA A 191 29.59 4.41 8.32
CA ALA A 191 29.75 4.79 6.92
C ALA A 191 31.18 4.56 6.37
N ASN A 192 32.19 4.48 7.25
CA ASN A 192 33.58 4.28 6.87
C ASN A 192 34.07 2.84 7.09
N GLU A 193 33.72 2.23 8.23
CA GLU A 193 34.30 0.96 8.69
C GLU A 193 33.47 -0.28 8.37
N SER A 194 32.16 -0.14 8.12
CA SER A 194 31.32 -1.29 7.81
C SER A 194 31.60 -1.86 6.42
N PRO A 195 31.35 -3.16 6.19
CA PRO A 195 31.46 -3.72 4.85
C PRO A 195 30.24 -3.35 3.99
N GLU A 196 30.41 -3.44 2.67
CA GLU A 196 29.30 -3.28 1.72
C GLU A 196 28.29 -4.43 1.87
N PRO A 197 26.97 -4.19 1.79
CA PRO A 197 26.30 -2.95 1.34
C PRO A 197 25.89 -1.98 2.46
N VAL A 198 26.17 -2.28 3.73
CA VAL A 198 25.79 -1.44 4.88
C VAL A 198 26.50 -0.08 4.79
N LYS A 199 27.81 -0.11 4.48
CA LYS A 199 28.63 1.08 4.26
C LYS A 199 27.97 2.11 3.36
N ALA A 200 27.54 1.70 2.16
CA ALA A 200 26.94 2.60 1.19
C ALA A 200 25.62 3.22 1.64
N GLU A 201 24.81 2.50 2.43
CA GLU A 201 23.53 3.04 2.93
C GLU A 201 23.76 4.05 4.08
N PHE A 202 24.69 3.76 5.00
CA PHE A 202 25.08 4.72 6.03
C PHE A 202 25.80 5.94 5.45
N ARG A 203 26.61 5.77 4.41
CA ARG A 203 27.21 6.88 3.68
C ARG A 203 26.16 7.80 3.05
N ARG A 204 25.07 7.25 2.49
CA ARG A 204 23.96 8.06 1.97
C ARG A 204 23.27 8.89 3.07
N ILE A 205 23.20 8.37 4.29
CA ILE A 205 22.67 9.11 5.44
C ILE A 205 23.61 10.28 5.76
N VAL A 206 24.92 10.05 5.82
CA VAL A 206 25.92 11.10 6.04
C VAL A 206 25.91 12.15 4.92
N ASP A 207 25.85 11.73 3.66
CA ASP A 207 25.79 12.63 2.51
C ASP A 207 24.49 13.47 2.55
N SER A 208 23.36 12.88 2.95
CA SER A 208 22.09 13.60 3.14
C SER A 208 22.17 14.63 4.26
N GLN A 209 22.88 14.28 5.35
CA GLN A 209 23.13 15.20 6.45
C GLN A 209 23.96 16.41 6.00
N GLN A 210 24.98 16.19 5.17
CA GLN A 210 25.79 17.28 4.59
C GLN A 210 24.96 18.20 3.68
N MET A 211 23.89 17.68 3.07
CA MET A 211 22.92 18.46 2.30
C MET A 211 21.83 19.13 3.16
N GLY A 212 21.95 19.11 4.49
CA GLY A 212 21.05 19.79 5.41
C GLY A 212 19.83 18.98 5.86
N LEU A 213 19.73 17.69 5.52
CA LEU A 213 18.68 16.82 6.07
C LEU A 213 19.03 16.37 7.49
N SER A 214 18.01 16.24 8.35
CA SER A 214 18.20 15.64 9.66
C SER A 214 18.54 14.14 9.53
N ILE A 215 19.30 13.56 10.47
CA ILE A 215 19.54 12.11 10.49
C ILE A 215 18.23 11.31 10.52
N PRO A 216 17.24 11.65 11.36
CA PRO A 216 15.94 10.99 11.34
C PRO A 216 15.31 10.95 9.94
N ASP A 217 15.23 12.09 9.25
CA ASP A 217 14.66 12.16 7.90
C ASP A 217 15.49 11.36 6.87
N ALA A 218 16.81 11.39 6.99
CA ALA A 218 17.70 10.63 6.12
C ALA A 218 17.54 9.11 6.33
N THR A 219 17.39 8.64 7.58
CA THR A 219 17.17 7.23 7.89
C THR A 219 15.82 6.72 7.41
N LEU A 220 14.78 7.55 7.40
CA LEU A 220 13.45 7.21 6.85
C LEU A 220 13.48 6.97 5.33
N ARG A 221 14.50 7.45 4.60
CA ARG A 221 14.68 7.19 3.16
C ARG A 221 15.46 5.91 2.86
N MET A 222 16.06 5.26 3.86
CA MET A 222 16.82 4.01 3.67
C MET A 222 16.00 2.87 3.01
N PRO A 223 14.68 2.72 3.25
CA PRO A 223 13.86 1.72 2.56
C PRO A 223 13.75 1.90 1.03
N GLU A 224 13.97 3.11 0.52
CA GLU A 224 13.94 3.37 -0.93
C GLU A 224 15.06 2.59 -1.66
N THR A 225 16.17 2.38 -0.98
CA THR A 225 17.41 1.83 -1.52
C THR A 225 17.68 0.43 -0.99
N MET A 226 17.24 0.14 0.24
CA MET A 226 17.27 -1.17 0.85
C MET A 226 15.84 -1.59 1.27
N PRO A 227 15.10 -2.28 0.38
CA PRO A 227 13.67 -2.57 0.56
C PRO A 227 13.47 -3.76 1.52
N CYS A 228 13.80 -3.57 2.79
CA CYS A 228 13.59 -4.53 3.86
C CYS A 228 12.91 -3.87 5.06
N THR A 229 12.07 -4.63 5.77
CA THR A 229 11.30 -4.11 6.91
C THR A 229 12.21 -3.59 8.01
N GLU A 230 13.37 -4.21 8.19
CA GLU A 230 14.41 -3.84 9.15
C GLU A 230 14.95 -2.42 8.92
N ALA A 231 15.08 -2.00 7.66
CA ALA A 231 15.50 -0.65 7.32
C ALA A 231 14.42 0.38 7.68
N SER A 232 13.15 0.06 7.42
CA SER A 232 12.01 0.91 7.79
C SER A 232 11.89 1.04 9.31
N PHE A 233 12.01 -0.08 10.04
CA PHE A 233 12.00 -0.08 11.49
C PHE A 233 13.11 0.78 12.09
N PHE A 234 14.32 0.71 11.53
CA PHE A 234 15.43 1.55 11.98
C PHE A 234 15.12 3.05 11.83
N GLY A 235 14.63 3.49 10.66
CA GLY A 235 14.26 4.89 10.45
C GLY A 235 13.16 5.37 11.41
N ILE A 236 12.14 4.53 11.65
CA ILE A 236 11.06 4.84 12.60
C ILE A 236 11.60 4.95 14.04
N VAL A 237 12.46 4.03 14.46
CA VAL A 237 13.05 4.06 15.82
C VAL A 237 13.89 5.31 16.02
N ILE A 238 14.74 5.68 15.05
CA ILE A 238 15.54 6.90 15.12
C ILE A 238 14.64 8.14 15.15
N GLN A 239 13.58 8.18 14.35
CA GLN A 239 12.62 9.28 14.33
C GLN A 239 11.93 9.49 15.68
N ILE A 240 11.37 8.41 16.25
CA ILE A 240 10.67 8.47 17.53
C ILE A 240 11.63 8.91 18.65
N GLN A 241 12.81 8.29 18.72
CA GLN A 241 13.75 8.55 19.80
C GLN A 241 14.42 9.92 19.69
N SER A 242 14.64 10.43 18.47
CA SER A 242 15.17 11.78 18.27
C SER A 242 14.17 12.88 18.65
N GLN A 243 12.86 12.61 18.57
CA GLN A 243 11.81 13.58 18.96
C GLN A 243 11.47 13.49 20.46
N ALA A 244 11.43 12.28 21.01
CA ALA A 244 11.08 12.03 22.40
C ALA A 244 12.26 12.21 23.38
N GLY A 245 13.49 12.34 22.87
CA GLY A 245 14.70 12.45 23.71
C GLY A 245 15.01 11.18 24.51
N GLY A 246 14.48 10.03 24.08
CA GLY A 246 14.56 8.76 24.80
C GLY A 246 15.92 8.05 24.67
N ASN A 247 16.03 6.89 25.32
CA ASN A 247 17.24 6.06 25.31
C ASN A 247 17.44 5.36 23.95
N LEU A 248 18.06 6.07 22.99
CA LEU A 248 18.45 5.54 21.67
C LEU A 248 19.18 4.20 21.76
N SER A 249 20.09 4.07 22.73
CA SER A 249 20.90 2.88 22.93
C SER A 249 20.07 1.63 23.27
N GLU A 250 18.99 1.80 24.03
CA GLU A 250 18.10 0.70 24.38
C GLU A 250 17.24 0.27 23.19
N ALA A 251 16.63 1.24 22.49
CA ALA A 251 15.77 0.95 21.34
C ALA A 251 16.55 0.29 20.18
N LEU A 252 17.75 0.81 19.86
CA LEU A 252 18.62 0.22 18.86
C LEU A 252 19.19 -1.15 19.31
N GLY A 253 19.45 -1.32 20.61
CA GLY A 253 19.87 -2.60 21.18
C GLY A 253 18.78 -3.67 21.07
N ASN A 254 17.52 -3.30 21.36
CA ASN A 254 16.37 -4.19 21.18
C ASN A 254 16.17 -4.54 19.71
N LEU A 255 16.31 -3.57 18.79
CA LEU A 255 16.25 -3.84 17.35
C LEU A 255 17.32 -4.85 16.95
N SER A 256 18.59 -4.64 17.31
CA SER A 256 19.68 -5.58 17.01
C SER A 256 19.39 -7.01 17.52
N ARG A 257 18.90 -7.14 18.77
CA ARG A 257 18.49 -8.44 19.34
C ARG A 257 17.42 -9.12 18.49
N VAL A 258 16.33 -8.41 18.18
CA VAL A 258 15.23 -8.94 17.35
C VAL A 258 15.74 -9.40 15.98
N LEU A 259 16.64 -8.64 15.34
CA LEU A 259 17.21 -9.03 14.05
C LEU A 259 18.06 -10.29 14.14
N ARG A 260 18.90 -10.41 15.18
CA ARG A 260 19.72 -11.60 15.45
C ARG A 260 18.85 -12.81 15.73
N ASP A 261 17.79 -12.67 16.51
CA ASP A 261 16.88 -13.77 16.84
C ASP A 261 16.12 -14.25 15.61
N ARG A 262 15.68 -13.34 14.72
CA ARG A 262 15.14 -13.72 13.40
C ARG A 262 16.16 -14.48 12.55
N LYS A 263 17.42 -14.03 12.52
CA LYS A 263 18.51 -14.72 11.79
C LYS A 263 18.75 -16.12 12.35
N LYS A 264 18.82 -16.26 13.68
CA LYS A 264 18.96 -17.55 14.36
C LYS A 264 17.77 -18.47 14.09
N MET A 265 16.55 -17.94 14.11
CA MET A 265 15.35 -18.72 13.82
C MET A 265 15.36 -19.24 12.38
N LYS A 266 15.71 -18.41 11.39
CA LYS A 266 15.88 -18.84 10.00
C LYS A 266 16.97 -19.91 9.86
N ALA A 267 18.10 -19.76 10.55
CA ALA A 267 19.16 -20.76 10.55
C ALA A 267 18.72 -22.08 11.20
N LYS A 268 17.98 -22.02 12.32
CA LYS A 268 17.43 -23.18 13.01
C LYS A 268 16.42 -23.92 12.15
N VAL A 269 15.50 -23.19 11.49
CA VAL A 269 14.56 -23.78 10.53
C VAL A 269 15.30 -24.44 9.38
N GLN A 270 16.33 -23.78 8.84
CA GLN A 270 17.14 -24.36 7.76
C GLN A 270 17.81 -25.66 8.23
N ALA A 271 18.46 -25.67 9.39
CA ALA A 271 19.15 -26.82 9.96
C ALA A 271 18.20 -28.00 10.20
N LEU A 272 17.06 -27.77 10.87
CA LEU A 272 16.04 -28.79 11.11
C LEU A 272 15.42 -29.31 9.81
N SER A 273 15.29 -28.45 8.80
CA SER A 273 14.76 -28.86 7.49
C SER A 273 15.78 -29.61 6.63
N MET A 274 17.07 -29.59 6.95
CA MET A 274 18.10 -30.22 6.10
C MET A 274 17.97 -31.73 6.07
N GLU A 275 17.63 -32.36 7.19
CA GLU A 275 17.44 -33.82 7.28
C GLU A 275 16.30 -34.27 6.36
N ALA A 276 15.12 -33.65 6.50
CA ALA A 276 13.97 -33.93 5.63
C ALA A 276 14.27 -33.65 4.15
N LYS A 277 14.99 -32.56 3.83
CA LYS A 277 15.39 -32.23 2.47
C LYS A 277 16.37 -33.22 1.87
N ALA A 278 17.33 -33.71 2.66
CA ALA A 278 18.29 -34.72 2.23
C ALA A 278 17.59 -36.05 1.95
N SER A 279 16.72 -36.51 2.85
CA SER A 279 15.92 -37.72 2.66
C SER A 279 15.01 -37.63 1.44
N ALA A 280 14.32 -36.50 1.25
CA ALA A 280 13.48 -36.27 0.07
C ALA A 280 14.31 -36.25 -1.23
N ALA A 281 15.52 -35.69 -1.21
CA ALA A 281 16.43 -35.70 -2.36
C ALA A 281 16.90 -37.11 -2.71
N ILE A 282 17.24 -37.93 -1.70
CA ILE A 282 17.64 -39.33 -1.89
C ILE A 282 16.48 -40.14 -2.50
N ILE A 283 15.30 -40.07 -1.91
CA ILE A 283 14.10 -40.80 -2.39
C ILE A 283 13.71 -40.33 -3.80
N GLY A 284 13.77 -39.03 -4.07
CA GLY A 284 13.49 -38.47 -5.39
C GLY A 284 14.52 -38.81 -6.46
N ALA A 285 15.79 -39.04 -6.10
CA ALA A 285 16.83 -39.42 -7.05
C ALA A 285 16.86 -40.93 -7.36
N LEU A 286 16.38 -41.76 -6.43
CA LEU A 286 16.52 -43.22 -6.49
C LEU A 286 15.96 -43.85 -7.78
N PRO A 287 14.76 -43.50 -8.30
CA PRO A 287 14.24 -44.08 -9.54
C PRO A 287 15.13 -43.81 -10.75
N PHE A 288 15.73 -42.62 -10.83
CA PHE A 288 16.62 -42.25 -11.93
C PHE A 288 17.95 -42.97 -11.85
N ILE A 289 18.52 -43.10 -10.64
CA ILE A 289 19.77 -43.83 -10.41
C ILE A 289 19.56 -45.31 -10.77
N VAL A 290 18.47 -45.92 -10.31
CA VAL A 290 18.15 -47.33 -10.61
C VAL A 290 17.92 -47.52 -12.10
N ALA A 291 17.13 -46.66 -12.76
CA ALA A 291 16.91 -46.73 -14.20
C ALA A 291 18.23 -46.61 -14.98
N PHE A 292 19.12 -45.69 -14.58
CA PHE A 292 20.42 -45.51 -15.20
C PHE A 292 21.34 -46.73 -15.01
N LEU A 293 21.41 -47.30 -13.80
CA LEU A 293 22.21 -48.50 -13.52
C LEU A 293 21.69 -49.73 -14.29
N VAL A 294 20.37 -49.92 -14.36
CA VAL A 294 19.77 -51.03 -15.11
C VAL A 294 19.97 -50.86 -16.61
N TYR A 295 19.94 -49.62 -17.11
CA TYR A 295 20.28 -49.34 -18.51
C TYR A 295 21.72 -49.73 -18.85
N LEU A 296 22.69 -49.46 -17.97
CA LEU A 296 24.09 -49.86 -18.15
C LEU A 296 24.31 -51.37 -18.01
N SER A 297 23.64 -52.01 -17.04
CA SER A 297 23.83 -53.44 -16.76
C SER A 297 23.11 -54.34 -17.76
N SER A 298 21.87 -53.99 -18.12
CA SER A 298 20.97 -54.85 -18.90
C SER A 298 20.08 -54.00 -19.82
N PRO A 299 20.63 -53.38 -20.88
CA PRO A 299 19.89 -52.46 -21.74
C PRO A 299 18.66 -53.10 -22.40
N ASN A 300 18.73 -54.40 -22.73
CA ASN A 300 17.61 -55.14 -23.33
C ASN A 300 16.39 -55.27 -22.39
N TYR A 301 16.58 -55.15 -21.08
CA TYR A 301 15.49 -55.19 -20.11
C TYR A 301 14.73 -53.85 -20.04
N LEU A 302 15.43 -52.72 -20.21
CA LEU A 302 14.86 -51.38 -20.06
C LEU A 302 14.40 -50.77 -21.41
N MET A 303 14.94 -51.22 -22.55
CA MET A 303 14.55 -50.71 -23.87
C MET A 303 13.05 -50.85 -24.22
N PRO A 304 12.31 -51.92 -23.84
CA PRO A 304 10.87 -52.02 -24.10
C PRO A 304 10.06 -50.88 -23.49
N LEU A 305 10.56 -50.30 -22.40
CA LEU A 305 9.95 -49.19 -21.67
C LEU A 305 9.94 -47.89 -22.49
N PHE A 306 10.94 -47.67 -23.36
CA PHE A 306 11.04 -46.48 -24.23
C PHE A 306 10.49 -46.72 -25.65
N THR A 307 10.55 -47.94 -26.14
CA THR A 307 10.21 -48.28 -27.54
C THR A 307 8.75 -48.68 -27.71
N THR A 308 8.09 -49.21 -26.67
CA THR A 308 6.70 -49.67 -26.74
C THR A 308 5.72 -48.58 -26.30
N SER A 309 4.58 -48.45 -26.99
CA SER A 309 3.52 -47.48 -26.62
C SER A 309 3.01 -47.65 -25.18
N ILE A 310 2.91 -48.90 -24.71
CA ILE A 310 2.52 -49.23 -23.33
C ILE A 310 3.61 -48.78 -22.33
N GLY A 311 4.89 -48.97 -22.67
CA GLY A 311 6.02 -48.55 -21.83
C GLY A 311 6.05 -47.02 -21.64
N ASN A 312 5.85 -46.27 -22.73
CA ASN A 312 5.78 -44.81 -22.68
C ASN A 312 4.58 -44.30 -21.86
N LEU A 313 3.44 -44.99 -21.92
CA LEU A 313 2.28 -44.68 -21.08
C LEU A 313 2.58 -44.91 -19.59
N ILE A 314 3.22 -46.03 -19.24
CA ILE A 314 3.64 -46.34 -17.87
C ILE A 314 4.63 -45.29 -17.36
N LEU A 315 5.64 -44.92 -18.16
CA LEU A 315 6.58 -43.85 -17.82
C LEU A 315 5.87 -42.52 -17.56
N GLY A 316 4.90 -42.17 -18.39
CA GLY A 316 4.09 -40.96 -18.21
C GLY A 316 3.35 -40.99 -16.87
N VAL A 317 2.66 -42.08 -16.55
CA VAL A 317 1.94 -42.24 -15.28
C VAL A 317 2.91 -42.20 -14.08
N SER A 318 4.04 -42.90 -14.17
CA SER A 318 5.07 -42.88 -13.12
C SER A 318 5.66 -41.48 -12.90
N ALA A 319 5.94 -40.75 -13.98
CA ALA A 319 6.46 -39.38 -13.90
C ALA A 319 5.45 -38.41 -13.26
N VAL A 320 4.17 -38.55 -13.58
CA VAL A 320 3.10 -37.76 -12.94
C VAL A 320 3.00 -38.11 -11.46
N TRP A 321 2.99 -39.39 -11.10
CA TRP A 321 2.91 -39.84 -9.71
C TRP A 321 4.11 -39.36 -8.88
N MET A 322 5.30 -39.44 -9.45
CA MET A 322 6.53 -38.94 -8.87
C MET A 322 6.50 -37.43 -8.69
N SER A 323 6.02 -36.69 -9.67
CA SER A 323 5.86 -35.23 -9.59
C SER A 323 4.92 -34.82 -8.47
N ILE A 324 3.81 -35.56 -8.28
CA ILE A 324 2.89 -35.36 -7.15
C ILE A 324 3.61 -35.62 -5.82
N GLY A 325 4.35 -36.72 -5.70
CA GLY A 325 5.13 -37.05 -4.49
C GLY A 325 6.14 -35.96 -4.13
N ILE A 326 6.93 -35.49 -5.11
CA ILE A 326 7.90 -34.40 -4.92
C ILE A 326 7.18 -33.10 -4.52
N PHE A 327 6.03 -32.80 -5.12
CA PHE A 327 5.25 -31.61 -4.80
C PHE A 327 4.73 -31.65 -3.35
N VAL A 328 4.18 -32.78 -2.91
CA VAL A 328 3.70 -32.97 -1.53
C VAL A 328 4.86 -32.83 -0.54
N MET A 329 5.99 -33.49 -0.78
CA MET A 329 7.19 -33.35 0.05
C MET A 329 7.65 -31.89 0.12
N ARG A 330 7.70 -31.18 -1.02
CA ARG A 330 8.08 -29.77 -1.06
C ARG A 330 7.15 -28.90 -0.22
N LYS A 331 5.84 -29.17 -0.25
CA LYS A 331 4.85 -28.43 0.54
C LYS A 331 5.01 -28.70 2.05
N MET A 332 5.26 -29.94 2.45
CA MET A 332 5.50 -30.30 3.86
C MET A 332 6.77 -29.66 4.42
N MET A 333 7.81 -29.49 3.61
CA MET A 333 9.09 -28.91 4.05
C MET A 333 9.12 -27.38 4.06
N ASN A 334 8.17 -26.72 3.41
CA ASN A 334 8.11 -25.26 3.33
C ASN A 334 7.39 -24.72 4.57
N PHE A 335 8.03 -24.80 5.73
CA PHE A 335 7.56 -24.13 6.94
C PHE A 335 7.75 -22.61 6.77
N GLU A 336 6.65 -21.88 6.62
CA GLU A 336 6.66 -20.42 6.69
C GLU A 336 6.87 -19.99 8.15
N VAL A 337 7.83 -19.09 8.36
CA VAL A 337 8.03 -18.32 9.59
C VAL A 337 7.78 -16.86 9.29
#